data_AF-A0A3D1AAX8-F1
#
_entry.id   AF-A0A3D1AAX8-F1
#
_cell.length_a   1.000
_cell.length_b   1.000
_cell.length_c   1.000
_cell.angle_alpha   90.00
_cell.angle_beta   90.00
_cell.angle_gamma   90.00
#
_symmetry.space_group_name_H-M   'P 1'
#
loop_
_entity.id
_entity.type
_entity.pdbx_description
1 polymer ?
#
loop_
_entity_poly.entity_id
_entity_poly.type
_entity_poly.pdbx_seq_one_letter_code
_entity_poly.pdbx_strand_id
1 'polypeptide(L)'
;MKQIALFIASLFTCTVSAQVQICRDPALNRALIQTGLIHSPLPLDTSRSYEANNRKKNVLYGKPLYPDQHTAGWQHKGVGKIDFSTEKTMTGNKTLKLEFPTFTGVRAKGSPSDPDYATYGNIHVNYPVNGENWEKYNLIEFYIYPDCEGARVVNLNFSFENENTSGKEGRNHASHLINLVNRQWNRCFFELGEFNRDQVKNIGFSCSVKGKDRTTGNTSVYYIDKIELQQIEDPEIVSGWIPGNNRIVYSSTGYMLNDSKTAVANLTGQHNGHFELIDANSGKPVFNGTINRRETTTGNYDILDFTSFNQPGSYKLKVGDVETQAFLIGEDLWENSLWKVLNFIFCQRCGYPVPGKHGTCHTDLCAIHNGTKISYAGGWHDAGDLSQQTLQTGDVTYSLLEAYNKLKDKNPLLAARLLEEAEWGLEFILRTRFGDGYRASSVGLLIWLDGMFGTLDDISTVRKQNLAFNNFLYAGYEAYAAMTIDRDPMLQEYLVRIAKEDFDFAMQRHLEKGYGEFIYMYEHGYNTSESQYMATISWAASMLYKLTKDEKYAEIAAGYIRFTLDCQRKDPLGDQDKTKGFFYRDKSRQSIVHYIHQSREQVFMQAMTLLCETQPEHPDYPDWAGS
;
A
#
# COMPACT_ATOMS: atom_id res chain seq x y z
N MET A 1 27.59 -37.38 -53.02
CA MET A 1 27.29 -37.21 -51.58
C MET A 1 28.07 -36.03 -50.94
N LYS A 2 28.05 -34.83 -51.53
CA LYS A 2 28.68 -33.63 -50.94
C LYS A 2 27.88 -32.32 -51.12
N GLN A 3 26.65 -32.39 -51.63
CA GLN A 3 25.78 -31.20 -51.82
C GLN A 3 24.51 -31.22 -50.96
N ILE A 4 24.22 -32.30 -50.24
CA ILE A 4 23.03 -32.39 -49.38
C ILE A 4 23.34 -32.01 -47.92
N ALA A 5 24.62 -32.02 -47.51
CA ALA A 5 25.02 -31.68 -46.14
C ALA A 5 25.05 -30.17 -45.86
N LEU A 6 25.11 -29.30 -46.89
CA LEU A 6 25.12 -27.85 -46.70
C LEU A 6 23.73 -27.22 -46.57
N PHE A 7 22.66 -27.93 -46.95
CA PHE A 7 21.30 -27.42 -46.87
C PHE A 7 20.59 -27.74 -45.55
N ILE A 8 21.14 -28.65 -44.74
CA ILE A 8 20.60 -29.02 -43.42
C ILE A 8 21.31 -28.25 -42.30
N ALA A 9 22.54 -27.77 -42.52
CA ALA A 9 23.27 -26.95 -41.55
C ALA A 9 22.79 -25.48 -41.49
N SER A 10 22.04 -25.00 -42.48
CA SER A 10 21.49 -23.63 -42.52
C SER A 10 20.08 -23.49 -41.93
N LEU A 11 19.47 -24.59 -41.47
CA LEU A 11 18.13 -24.59 -40.86
C LEU A 11 18.16 -24.65 -39.32
N PHE A 12 19.35 -24.70 -38.70
CA PHE A 12 19.51 -24.82 -37.24
C PHE A 12 20.09 -23.60 -36.52
N THR A 13 20.28 -22.47 -37.21
CA THR A 13 20.77 -21.23 -36.57
C THR A 13 20.02 -20.02 -37.10
N CYS A 14 18.76 -19.88 -36.71
CA CYS A 14 18.07 -18.60 -36.51
C CYS A 14 16.60 -18.81 -36.07
N THR A 15 16.34 -19.65 -35.08
CA THR A 15 15.26 -19.28 -34.15
C THR A 15 15.85 -18.26 -33.20
N VAL A 16 15.91 -17.00 -33.65
CA VAL A 16 15.83 -15.91 -32.69
C VAL A 16 14.49 -16.13 -32.02
N SER A 17 14.47 -16.79 -30.87
CA SER A 17 13.31 -16.78 -30.00
C SER A 17 13.08 -15.31 -29.73
N ALA A 18 12.14 -14.69 -30.45
CA ALA A 18 11.63 -13.39 -30.11
C ALA A 18 11.12 -13.57 -28.67
N GLN A 19 11.90 -13.09 -27.71
CA GLN A 19 11.46 -13.11 -26.32
C GLN A 19 10.13 -12.37 -26.31
N VAL A 20 9.07 -13.04 -25.85
CA VAL A 20 7.75 -12.44 -25.72
C VAL A 20 7.94 -11.16 -24.90
N GLN A 21 7.70 -10.03 -25.53
CA GLN A 21 7.74 -8.73 -24.87
C GLN A 21 6.40 -8.55 -24.15
N ILE A 22 6.40 -8.83 -22.85
CA ILE A 22 5.26 -8.74 -21.94
C ILE A 22 5.00 -7.28 -21.54
N CYS A 23 6.08 -6.50 -21.39
CA CYS A 23 6.00 -5.07 -21.10
C CYS A 23 7.20 -4.30 -21.69
N ARG A 24 7.12 -2.96 -21.65
CA ARG A 24 8.12 -2.07 -22.26
C ARG A 24 9.45 -2.00 -21.49
N ASP A 25 9.42 -2.19 -20.17
CA ASP A 25 10.63 -2.14 -19.33
C ASP A 25 11.39 -3.47 -19.45
N PRO A 26 12.62 -3.50 -20.02
CA PRO A 26 13.36 -4.74 -20.22
C PRO A 26 13.77 -5.45 -18.93
N ALA A 27 13.97 -4.70 -17.83
CA ALA A 27 14.29 -5.29 -16.54
C ALA A 27 13.05 -5.95 -15.93
N LEU A 28 11.92 -5.25 -15.97
CA LEU A 28 10.64 -5.79 -15.53
C LEU A 28 10.22 -7.00 -16.38
N ASN A 29 10.38 -6.93 -17.70
CA ASN A 29 10.04 -8.03 -18.61
C ASN A 29 10.79 -9.32 -18.24
N ARG A 30 12.10 -9.22 -17.98
CA ARG A 30 12.90 -10.37 -17.53
C ARG A 30 12.46 -10.89 -16.16
N ALA A 31 12.19 -9.98 -15.22
CA ALA A 31 11.73 -10.34 -13.89
C ALA A 31 10.35 -11.03 -13.92
N LEU A 32 9.44 -10.57 -14.76
CA LEU A 32 8.13 -11.18 -14.98
C LEU A 32 8.25 -12.62 -15.48
N ILE A 33 9.12 -12.88 -16.45
CA ILE A 33 9.36 -14.26 -16.94
C ILE A 33 9.93 -15.13 -15.81
N GLN A 34 10.90 -14.61 -15.04
CA GLN A 34 11.54 -15.35 -13.95
C GLN A 34 10.59 -15.71 -12.81
N THR A 35 9.57 -14.89 -12.56
CA THR A 35 8.54 -15.19 -11.55
C THR A 35 7.50 -16.20 -12.03
N GLY A 36 7.60 -16.69 -13.27
CA GLY A 36 6.56 -17.46 -13.92
C GLY A 36 5.32 -16.63 -14.25
N LEU A 37 5.46 -15.29 -14.33
CA LEU A 37 4.41 -14.27 -14.42
C LEU A 37 3.59 -14.15 -13.12
N ILE A 38 4.30 -13.80 -12.05
CA ILE A 38 3.80 -13.52 -10.69
C ILE A 38 3.15 -14.73 -10.03
N HIS A 39 3.94 -15.80 -9.92
CA HIS A 39 3.73 -16.85 -8.91
C HIS A 39 4.84 -16.85 -7.87
N SER A 40 5.73 -15.87 -7.92
CA SER A 40 6.69 -15.52 -6.88
C SER A 40 6.91 -14.01 -6.88
N PRO A 41 7.30 -13.41 -5.74
CA PRO A 41 7.53 -11.98 -5.66
C PRO A 41 8.61 -11.51 -6.64
N LEU A 42 8.35 -10.39 -7.31
CA LEU A 42 9.37 -9.70 -8.10
C LEU A 42 10.60 -9.38 -7.25
N PRO A 43 11.82 -9.51 -7.81
CA PRO A 43 13.03 -9.09 -7.12
C PRO A 43 12.97 -7.60 -6.79
N LEU A 44 13.36 -7.25 -5.56
CA LEU A 44 13.40 -5.87 -5.12
C LEU A 44 14.68 -5.18 -5.65
N ASP A 45 14.51 -4.21 -6.54
CA ASP A 45 15.59 -3.31 -6.96
C ASP A 45 15.80 -2.22 -5.91
N THR A 46 16.84 -2.37 -5.08
CA THR A 46 17.18 -1.40 -4.04
C THR A 46 18.11 -0.28 -4.54
N SER A 47 18.58 -0.31 -5.79
CA SER A 47 19.57 0.66 -6.29
C SER A 47 19.07 2.11 -6.32
N ARG A 48 17.75 2.28 -6.33
CA ARG A 48 17.04 3.56 -6.32
C ARG A 48 16.31 3.85 -5.00
N SER A 49 16.52 3.02 -3.97
CA SER A 49 15.87 3.22 -2.68
C SER A 49 16.40 4.46 -1.97
N TYR A 50 15.65 4.93 -0.97
CA TYR A 50 16.08 5.99 -0.07
C TYR A 50 17.46 5.66 0.54
N GLU A 51 17.64 4.42 0.99
CA GLU A 51 18.89 3.95 1.58
C GLU A 51 20.04 3.94 0.59
N ALA A 52 19.83 3.50 -0.66
CA ALA A 52 20.88 3.50 -1.67
C ALA A 52 21.28 4.91 -2.10
N ASN A 53 20.34 5.87 -2.11
CA ASN A 53 20.65 7.25 -2.42
C ASN A 53 21.36 7.96 -1.26
N ASN A 54 20.96 7.71 -0.02
CA ASN A 54 21.64 8.27 1.16
C ASN A 54 23.11 7.82 1.23
N ARG A 55 23.43 6.57 0.85
CA ARG A 55 24.83 6.06 0.80
C ARG A 55 25.77 6.85 -0.11
N LYS A 56 25.24 7.64 -1.04
CA LYS A 56 26.02 8.46 -1.97
C LYS A 56 26.33 9.86 -1.41
N LYS A 57 25.68 10.24 -0.29
CA LYS A 57 25.86 11.55 0.33
C LYS A 57 27.26 11.66 0.95
N ASN A 58 27.83 12.86 0.84
CA ASN A 58 29.14 13.17 1.39
C ASN A 58 29.05 13.33 2.92
N VAL A 59 29.90 12.60 3.64
CA VAL A 59 30.02 12.68 5.10
C VAL A 59 31.16 13.64 5.42
N LEU A 60 30.83 14.76 6.06
CA LEU A 60 31.78 15.80 6.43
C LEU A 60 32.54 15.47 7.72
N TYR A 61 31.84 14.84 8.67
CA TYR A 61 32.39 14.47 9.97
C TYR A 61 31.66 13.23 10.52
N GLY A 62 32.41 12.36 11.20
CA GLY A 62 31.90 11.18 11.90
C GLY A 62 32.48 11.07 13.29
N LYS A 63 31.67 10.66 14.27
CA LYS A 63 32.08 10.36 15.64
C LYS A 63 31.41 9.05 16.08
N PRO A 64 32.18 7.99 16.38
CA PRO A 64 31.63 6.81 17.03
C PRO A 64 30.89 7.20 18.31
N LEU A 65 29.73 6.60 18.57
CA LEU A 65 28.99 6.86 19.82
C LEU A 65 29.85 6.51 21.05
N TYR A 66 30.73 5.51 20.90
CA TYR A 66 31.68 5.08 21.92
C TYR A 66 33.13 5.28 21.43
N PRO A 67 33.98 6.07 22.12
CA PRO A 67 35.40 6.19 21.80
C PRO A 67 36.18 4.87 22.01
N ASP A 68 35.92 4.18 23.13
CA ASP A 68 36.63 2.97 23.57
C ASP A 68 35.70 1.77 23.83
N GLN A 69 34.53 1.73 23.16
CA GLN A 69 33.58 0.62 23.17
C GLN A 69 33.26 0.02 24.55
N HIS A 70 32.46 0.73 25.34
CA HIS A 70 31.89 0.14 26.54
C HIS A 70 30.59 -0.59 26.25
N THR A 71 30.53 -1.84 26.72
CA THR A 71 29.32 -2.62 26.95
C THR A 71 28.45 -2.06 28.09
N ALA A 72 28.69 -0.83 28.54
CA ALA A 72 28.10 -0.23 29.73
C ALA A 72 27.07 0.83 29.35
N GLY A 73 25.97 0.90 30.09
CA GLY A 73 24.94 1.93 29.95
C GLY A 73 23.68 1.50 29.19
N TRP A 74 23.71 0.40 28.43
CA TRP A 74 22.49 -0.16 27.83
C TRP A 74 21.55 -0.72 28.91
N GLN A 75 20.30 -0.31 28.86
CA GLN A 75 19.24 -0.71 29.79
C GLN A 75 18.20 -1.53 29.04
N HIS A 76 17.90 -2.74 29.52
CA HIS A 76 16.87 -3.61 28.95
C HIS A 76 15.55 -3.49 29.70
N LYS A 77 14.45 -3.57 28.96
CA LYS A 77 13.10 -3.71 29.48
C LYS A 77 12.29 -4.66 28.60
N GLY A 78 11.43 -5.44 29.23
CA GLY A 78 10.47 -6.31 28.56
C GLY A 78 10.97 -7.75 28.41
N VAL A 79 10.53 -8.42 27.35
CA VAL A 79 10.80 -9.85 27.12
C VAL A 79 12.25 -10.04 26.63
N GLY A 80 12.82 -11.22 26.89
CA GLY A 80 14.17 -11.57 26.45
C GLY A 80 15.26 -10.99 27.35
N LYS A 81 16.46 -10.83 26.80
CA LYS A 81 17.64 -10.32 27.49
C LYS A 81 18.56 -9.59 26.50
N ILE A 82 19.51 -8.84 27.06
CA ILE A 82 20.65 -8.32 26.31
C ILE A 82 21.94 -8.93 26.83
N ASP A 83 22.93 -9.05 25.96
CA ASP A 83 24.29 -9.48 26.28
C ASP A 83 25.27 -8.77 25.33
N PHE A 84 26.57 -9.02 25.51
CA PHE A 84 27.63 -8.48 24.66
C PHE A 84 28.52 -9.61 24.14
N SER A 85 28.46 -9.82 22.83
CA SER A 85 29.01 -11.00 22.16
C SER A 85 30.10 -10.64 21.15
N THR A 86 31.06 -11.54 20.95
CA THR A 86 32.05 -11.48 19.86
C THR A 86 31.71 -12.43 18.70
N GLU A 87 30.57 -13.13 18.74
CA GLU A 87 30.15 -14.09 17.70
C GLU A 87 29.94 -13.42 16.33
N LYS A 88 29.36 -12.21 16.34
CA LYS A 88 29.13 -11.38 15.16
C LYS A 88 29.63 -9.98 15.51
N THR A 89 30.65 -9.51 14.79
CA THR A 89 31.23 -8.18 14.98
C THR A 89 31.66 -7.59 13.64
N MET A 90 31.40 -6.29 13.46
CA MET A 90 31.92 -5.48 12.34
C MET A 90 33.22 -4.77 12.75
N THR A 91 33.35 -4.42 14.02
CA THR A 91 34.45 -3.62 14.54
C THR A 91 35.60 -4.46 15.13
N GLY A 92 35.40 -5.77 15.30
CA GLY A 92 36.33 -6.68 15.98
C GLY A 92 36.11 -6.74 17.50
N ASN A 93 35.23 -5.91 18.04
CA ASN A 93 34.95 -5.77 19.45
C ASN A 93 33.59 -6.38 19.83
N LYS A 94 33.24 -6.33 21.12
CA LYS A 94 31.96 -6.84 21.63
C LYS A 94 30.77 -6.06 21.07
N THR A 95 29.82 -6.78 20.51
CA THR A 95 28.60 -6.26 19.88
C THR A 95 27.40 -6.43 20.80
N LEU A 96 26.48 -5.45 20.82
CA LEU A 96 25.24 -5.55 21.59
C LEU A 96 24.36 -6.66 20.99
N LYS A 97 24.06 -7.69 21.78
CA LYS A 97 23.23 -8.83 21.41
C LYS A 97 21.87 -8.73 22.10
N LEU A 98 20.79 -8.67 21.34
CA LEU A 98 19.41 -8.80 21.81
C LEU A 98 18.96 -10.23 21.53
N GLU A 99 18.44 -10.93 22.54
CA GLU A 99 17.95 -12.30 22.41
C GLU A 99 16.58 -12.42 23.08
N PHE A 100 15.57 -12.85 22.34
CA PHE A 100 14.21 -13.00 22.85
C PHE A 100 13.49 -14.21 22.24
N PRO A 101 12.58 -14.85 23.00
CA PRO A 101 11.78 -15.96 22.50
C PRO A 101 10.77 -15.46 21.45
N THR A 102 10.41 -16.31 20.49
CA THR A 102 9.32 -16.06 19.53
C THR A 102 7.95 -16.42 20.10
N PHE A 103 7.93 -17.23 21.17
CA PHE A 103 6.71 -17.61 21.91
C PHE A 103 6.99 -17.62 23.42
N THR A 104 6.09 -17.05 24.22
CA THR A 104 6.30 -16.84 25.67
C THR A 104 5.60 -17.87 26.57
N GLY A 105 4.97 -18.90 26.00
CA GLY A 105 4.23 -19.91 26.78
C GLY A 105 2.79 -19.53 27.12
N VAL A 106 2.37 -18.30 26.79
CA VAL A 106 1.03 -17.78 27.04
C VAL A 106 0.47 -17.13 25.79
N ARG A 107 -0.86 -17.12 25.65
CA ARG A 107 -1.55 -16.43 24.55
C ARG A 107 -1.25 -14.92 24.58
N ALA A 108 -0.95 -14.33 23.43
CA ALA A 108 -0.88 -12.87 23.28
C ALA A 108 -2.27 -12.25 23.53
N LYS A 109 -2.35 -11.23 24.39
CA LYS A 109 -3.62 -10.60 24.75
C LYS A 109 -3.56 -9.09 24.58
N GLY A 110 -4.44 -8.58 23.73
CA GLY A 110 -4.63 -7.17 23.42
C GLY A 110 -5.54 -6.49 24.42
N SER A 111 -6.09 -5.35 24.02
CA SER A 111 -7.06 -4.61 24.83
C SER A 111 -8.39 -5.40 24.94
N PRO A 112 -9.23 -5.14 25.96
CA PRO A 112 -10.54 -5.78 26.05
C PRO A 112 -11.45 -5.55 24.84
N SER A 113 -11.29 -4.44 24.11
CA SER A 113 -12.07 -4.11 22.92
C SER A 113 -11.52 -4.71 21.62
N ASP A 114 -10.26 -5.16 21.61
CA ASP A 114 -9.62 -5.85 20.48
C ASP A 114 -8.56 -6.85 21.01
N PRO A 115 -8.99 -8.00 21.56
CA PRO A 115 -8.11 -8.89 22.34
C PRO A 115 -7.09 -9.64 21.49
N ASP A 116 -7.30 -9.77 20.18
CA ASP A 116 -6.40 -10.48 19.26
C ASP A 116 -5.41 -9.55 18.55
N TYR A 117 -5.65 -8.23 18.60
CA TYR A 117 -4.66 -7.22 18.19
C TYR A 117 -3.58 -7.09 19.26
N ALA A 118 -2.71 -8.10 19.31
CA ALA A 118 -1.81 -8.34 20.44
C ALA A 118 -0.43 -8.79 19.97
N THR A 119 0.57 -8.65 20.84
CA THR A 119 1.89 -9.24 20.68
C THR A 119 2.22 -10.04 21.94
N TYR A 120 3.22 -10.92 21.89
CA TYR A 120 3.66 -11.66 23.09
C TYR A 120 4.51 -10.80 24.04
N GLY A 121 4.54 -9.49 23.83
CA GLY A 121 5.35 -8.51 24.53
C GLY A 121 6.31 -7.80 23.60
N ASN A 122 7.19 -7.00 24.18
CA ASN A 122 8.21 -6.26 23.45
C ASN A 122 9.55 -6.42 24.16
N ILE A 123 10.63 -6.39 23.39
CA ILE A 123 11.98 -6.14 23.90
C ILE A 123 12.33 -4.69 23.59
N HIS A 124 12.81 -3.97 24.60
CA HIS A 124 13.33 -2.62 24.46
C HIS A 124 14.73 -2.55 25.07
N VAL A 125 15.64 -1.89 24.37
CA VAL A 125 16.96 -1.57 24.88
C VAL A 125 17.26 -0.11 24.62
N ASN A 126 17.58 0.62 25.68
CA ASN A 126 17.82 2.06 25.62
C ASN A 126 19.24 2.38 26.07
N TYR A 127 19.82 3.39 25.45
CA TYR A 127 21.09 3.98 25.83
C TYR A 127 20.89 5.43 26.26
N PRO A 128 21.10 5.75 27.55
CA PRO A 128 21.07 7.11 28.06
C PRO A 128 22.25 7.93 27.53
N VAL A 129 21.95 9.01 26.82
CA VAL A 129 22.91 9.96 26.24
C VAL A 129 23.25 11.11 27.20
N ASN A 130 22.46 11.28 28.27
CA ASN A 130 22.71 12.24 29.37
C ASN A 130 22.78 13.71 28.93
N GLY A 131 21.99 14.11 27.93
CA GLY A 131 21.81 15.52 27.56
C GLY A 131 22.89 16.09 26.65
N GLU A 132 23.67 15.26 25.96
CA GLU A 132 24.64 15.76 24.97
C GLU A 132 23.95 16.57 23.87
N ASN A 133 24.62 17.65 23.44
CA ASN A 133 24.22 18.41 22.25
C ASN A 133 24.79 17.73 20.99
N TRP A 134 23.89 17.25 20.14
CA TRP A 134 24.16 16.62 18.85
C TRP A 134 23.77 17.49 17.65
N GLU A 135 23.57 18.80 17.80
CA GLU A 135 23.14 19.69 16.70
C GLU A 135 24.11 19.69 15.52
N LYS A 136 25.40 19.45 15.77
CA LYS A 136 26.43 19.27 14.74
C LYS A 136 26.15 18.07 13.80
N TYR A 137 25.47 17.04 14.30
CA TYR A 137 25.19 15.82 13.55
C TYR A 137 23.75 15.84 13.04
N ASN A 138 23.55 15.31 11.84
CA ASN A 138 22.24 15.22 11.20
C ASN A 138 21.91 13.79 10.74
N LEU A 139 22.77 12.82 11.04
CA LEU A 139 22.59 11.40 10.74
C LEU A 139 23.15 10.56 11.91
N ILE A 140 22.47 9.47 12.24
CA ILE A 140 23.05 8.37 13.03
C ILE A 140 23.07 7.11 12.15
N GLU A 141 24.24 6.48 12.03
CA GLU A 141 24.45 5.21 11.32
C GLU A 141 24.70 4.08 12.33
N PHE A 142 24.22 2.87 12.01
CA PHE A 142 24.48 1.67 12.79
C PHE A 142 24.30 0.41 11.93
N TYR A 143 24.83 -0.73 12.39
CA TYR A 143 24.78 -1.99 11.67
C TYR A 143 24.03 -3.03 12.48
N ILE A 144 23.11 -3.76 11.83
CA ILE A 144 22.30 -4.79 12.46
C ILE A 144 22.47 -6.13 11.73
N TYR A 145 22.85 -7.17 12.46
CA TYR A 145 22.83 -8.56 11.99
C TYR A 145 21.71 -9.32 12.72
N PRO A 146 20.55 -9.53 12.08
CA PRO A 146 19.56 -10.51 12.54
C PRO A 146 20.07 -11.95 12.34
N ASP A 147 19.94 -12.79 13.37
CA ASP A 147 20.12 -14.24 13.31
C ASP A 147 18.87 -14.94 13.86
N CYS A 148 17.80 -14.89 13.08
CA CYS A 148 16.50 -15.44 13.45
C CYS A 148 16.29 -16.74 12.66
N GLU A 149 16.27 -17.91 13.30
CA GLU A 149 16.05 -19.17 12.60
C GLU A 149 14.72 -19.18 11.85
N GLY A 150 14.75 -19.50 10.54
CA GLY A 150 13.57 -19.65 9.69
C GLY A 150 12.72 -18.40 9.44
N ALA A 151 12.99 -17.29 10.13
CA ALA A 151 12.26 -16.04 9.95
C ALA A 151 12.61 -15.39 8.61
N ARG A 152 11.58 -15.03 7.84
CA ARG A 152 11.70 -14.36 6.53
C ARG A 152 11.42 -12.86 6.60
N VAL A 153 10.57 -12.45 7.54
CA VAL A 153 10.28 -11.06 7.85
C VAL A 153 10.94 -10.74 9.19
N VAL A 154 11.99 -9.92 9.15
CA VAL A 154 12.71 -9.48 10.34
C VAL A 154 12.82 -7.96 10.31
N ASN A 155 12.54 -7.34 11.45
CA ASN A 155 12.55 -5.88 11.61
C ASN A 155 12.96 -5.49 13.02
N LEU A 156 13.47 -4.27 13.15
CA LEU A 156 13.84 -3.65 14.41
C LEU A 156 13.49 -2.17 14.37
N ASN A 157 12.93 -1.65 15.46
CA ASN A 157 12.69 -0.22 15.61
C ASN A 157 13.93 0.46 16.18
N PHE A 158 14.30 1.60 15.61
CA PHE A 158 15.18 2.58 16.24
C PHE A 158 14.34 3.71 16.85
N SER A 159 14.69 4.16 18.05
CA SER A 159 14.04 5.29 18.73
C SER A 159 15.05 6.37 19.10
N PHE A 160 14.63 7.62 19.03
CA PHE A 160 15.41 8.80 19.43
C PHE A 160 14.56 9.71 20.33
N GLU A 161 15.18 10.27 21.36
CA GLU A 161 14.54 11.17 22.32
C GLU A 161 15.45 12.34 22.69
N ASN A 162 14.93 13.57 22.59
CA ASN A 162 15.51 14.82 23.06
C ASN A 162 14.65 15.39 24.20
N GLU A 163 15.26 16.13 25.13
CA GLU A 163 14.50 16.88 26.15
C GLU A 163 13.64 17.97 25.50
N ASN A 164 12.49 18.27 26.10
CA ASN A 164 11.69 19.42 25.66
C ASN A 164 12.34 20.71 26.18
N THR A 165 13.08 21.41 25.32
CA THR A 165 13.65 22.72 25.63
C THR A 165 12.60 23.82 25.42
N SER A 166 12.25 24.55 26.48
CA SER A 166 11.28 25.65 26.42
C SER A 166 11.64 26.68 25.34
N GLY A 167 10.67 26.99 24.47
CA GLY A 167 10.83 27.97 23.39
C GLY A 167 11.50 27.44 22.11
N LYS A 168 11.89 26.16 22.06
CA LYS A 168 12.41 25.52 20.85
C LYS A 168 11.31 24.72 20.15
N GLU A 169 10.89 25.21 18.99
CA GLU A 169 9.97 24.49 18.12
C GLU A 169 10.69 23.32 17.42
N GLY A 170 9.99 22.20 17.21
CA GLY A 170 10.55 21.02 16.53
C GLY A 170 10.08 19.70 17.14
N ARG A 171 10.50 18.60 16.53
CA ARG A 171 10.19 17.24 17.01
C ARG A 171 11.25 16.79 18.00
N ASN A 172 10.83 16.22 19.13
CA ASN A 172 11.76 15.72 20.17
C ASN A 172 11.79 14.19 20.27
N HIS A 173 10.90 13.48 19.57
CA HIS A 173 10.79 12.02 19.64
C HIS A 173 10.66 11.42 18.24
N ALA A 174 11.37 10.32 18.00
CA ALA A 174 11.25 9.54 16.77
C ALA A 174 11.11 8.05 17.07
N SER A 175 10.38 7.35 16.20
CA SER A 175 10.35 5.89 16.11
C SER A 175 10.43 5.51 14.64
N HIS A 176 11.38 4.63 14.29
CA HIS A 176 11.68 4.25 12.92
C HIS A 176 11.78 2.73 12.81
N LEU A 177 10.82 2.11 12.12
CA LEU A 177 10.82 0.67 11.85
C LEU A 177 11.75 0.36 10.67
N ILE A 178 12.72 -0.52 10.90
CA ILE A 178 13.74 -0.87 9.92
C ILE A 178 13.50 -2.31 9.47
N ASN A 179 13.26 -2.48 8.17
CA ASN A 179 13.21 -3.81 7.55
C ASN A 179 14.62 -4.32 7.31
N LEU A 180 14.89 -5.56 7.73
CA LEU A 180 16.22 -6.15 7.70
C LEU A 180 16.22 -7.39 6.82
N VAL A 181 17.39 -7.74 6.29
CA VAL A 181 17.61 -9.04 5.68
C VAL A 181 18.27 -9.95 6.70
N ASN A 182 17.65 -11.11 6.91
CA ASN A 182 18.10 -12.10 7.87
C ASN A 182 19.50 -12.66 7.53
N ARG A 183 20.32 -12.98 8.55
CA ARG A 183 21.65 -13.60 8.43
C ARG A 183 22.67 -12.84 7.60
N GLN A 184 22.57 -11.52 7.56
CA GLN A 184 23.61 -10.63 7.02
C GLN A 184 23.66 -9.31 7.77
N TRP A 185 24.78 -8.60 7.62
CA TRP A 185 24.90 -7.23 8.13
C TRP A 185 24.07 -6.27 7.28
N ASN A 186 23.18 -5.55 7.94
CA ASN A 186 22.39 -4.48 7.35
C ASN A 186 22.97 -3.15 7.81
N ARG A 187 23.37 -2.29 6.86
CA ARG A 187 23.76 -0.91 7.13
C ARG A 187 22.48 -0.07 7.23
N CYS A 188 22.23 0.48 8.41
CA CYS A 188 21.03 1.23 8.75
C CYS A 188 21.41 2.65 9.15
N PHE A 189 20.49 3.59 8.97
CA PHE A 189 20.69 4.96 9.42
C PHE A 189 19.36 5.64 9.70
N PHE A 190 19.42 6.76 10.41
CA PHE A 190 18.30 7.65 10.62
C PHE A 190 18.77 9.10 10.49
N GLU A 191 18.17 9.87 9.58
CA GLU A 191 18.44 11.30 9.44
C GLU A 191 17.74 12.05 10.59
N LEU A 192 18.52 12.70 11.43
CA LEU A 192 18.05 13.41 12.62
C LEU A 192 17.68 14.86 12.33
N GLY A 193 17.89 15.35 11.09
CA GLY A 193 17.84 16.77 10.72
C GLY A 193 16.60 17.53 11.19
N GLU A 194 15.44 16.89 11.19
CA GLU A 194 14.15 17.47 11.59
C GLU A 194 13.92 17.53 13.11
N PHE A 195 14.70 16.79 13.88
CA PHE A 195 14.51 16.67 15.33
C PHE A 195 15.38 17.68 16.06
N ASN A 196 14.93 18.18 17.21
CA ASN A 196 15.81 18.89 18.11
C ASN A 196 16.88 17.93 18.67
N ARG A 197 18.09 18.46 18.85
CA ARG A 197 19.28 17.68 19.21
C ARG A 197 20.16 18.41 20.23
N ASP A 198 19.65 19.42 20.91
CA ASP A 198 20.41 20.23 21.86
C ASP A 198 20.60 19.53 23.21
N GLN A 199 19.68 18.63 23.58
CA GLN A 199 19.69 17.92 24.85
C GLN A 199 19.22 16.48 24.64
N VAL A 200 20.03 15.67 23.95
CA VAL A 200 19.65 14.30 23.60
C VAL A 200 19.62 13.43 24.86
N LYS A 201 18.46 12.81 25.11
CA LYS A 201 18.22 11.97 26.28
C LYS A 201 18.59 10.52 26.04
N ASN A 202 18.01 9.93 24.99
CA ASN A 202 18.07 8.50 24.76
C ASN A 202 18.10 8.19 23.27
N ILE A 203 18.81 7.12 22.94
CA ILE A 203 18.52 6.32 21.74
C ILE A 203 18.11 4.92 22.17
N GLY A 204 17.43 4.18 21.30
CA GLY A 204 17.03 2.83 21.64
C GLY A 204 16.74 1.95 20.45
N PHE A 205 16.71 0.65 20.73
CA PHE A 205 16.32 -0.40 19.80
C PHE A 205 15.21 -1.23 20.40
N SER A 206 14.21 -1.58 19.59
CA SER A 206 13.11 -2.41 20.07
C SER A 206 12.49 -3.30 19.02
N CYS A 207 11.90 -4.40 19.47
CA CYS A 207 11.16 -5.32 18.63
C CYS A 207 9.93 -5.81 19.39
N SER A 208 8.80 -5.93 18.69
CA SER A 208 7.65 -6.65 19.21
C SER A 208 7.83 -8.15 19.00
N VAL A 209 7.41 -8.96 19.98
CA VAL A 209 7.43 -10.42 19.86
C VAL A 209 6.19 -10.87 19.09
N LYS A 210 6.39 -11.21 17.81
CA LYS A 210 5.33 -11.42 16.81
C LYS A 210 4.86 -12.87 16.66
N GLY A 211 5.23 -13.78 17.56
CA GLY A 211 4.91 -15.19 17.40
C GLY A 211 5.85 -15.89 16.43
N LYS A 212 5.44 -17.07 15.97
CA LYS A 212 6.19 -17.87 14.99
C LYS A 212 5.23 -18.52 14.00
N ASP A 213 5.64 -18.58 12.74
CA ASP A 213 5.04 -19.49 11.77
C ASP A 213 5.66 -20.89 11.90
N ARG A 214 5.23 -21.83 11.03
CA ARG A 214 5.73 -23.22 11.00
C ARG A 214 7.23 -23.38 10.84
N THR A 215 7.93 -22.38 10.32
CA THR A 215 9.36 -22.45 10.01
C THR A 215 10.21 -21.62 10.97
N THR A 216 9.61 -20.69 11.69
CA THR A 216 10.31 -19.77 12.58
C THR A 216 10.74 -20.50 13.85
N GLY A 217 12.02 -20.36 14.20
CA GLY A 217 12.61 -20.97 15.39
C GLY A 217 12.06 -20.37 16.69
N ASN A 218 12.47 -20.93 17.83
CA ASN A 218 11.96 -20.54 19.14
C ASN A 218 12.59 -19.24 19.70
N THR A 219 13.66 -18.75 19.07
CA THR A 219 14.42 -17.58 19.52
C THR A 219 14.77 -16.69 18.34
N SER A 220 14.71 -15.37 18.55
CA SER A 220 15.20 -14.35 17.64
C SER A 220 16.39 -13.64 18.27
N VAL A 221 17.43 -13.38 17.46
CA VAL A 221 18.66 -12.73 17.90
C VAL A 221 18.99 -11.57 16.97
N TYR A 222 19.38 -10.43 17.53
CA TYR A 222 19.89 -9.28 16.79
C TYR A 222 21.22 -8.84 17.38
N TYR A 223 22.21 -8.64 16.53
CA TYR A 223 23.50 -8.06 16.88
C TYR A 223 23.57 -6.63 16.33
N ILE A 224 23.93 -5.66 17.17
CA ILE A 224 23.97 -4.23 16.82
C ILE A 224 25.37 -3.68 17.08
N ASP A 225 26.03 -3.21 16.04
CA ASP A 225 27.43 -2.75 16.07
C ASP A 225 27.60 -1.40 15.32
N LYS A 226 28.76 -0.78 15.53
CA LYS A 226 29.25 0.42 14.83
C LYS A 226 28.21 1.55 14.77
N ILE A 227 27.73 1.96 15.94
CA ILE A 227 26.85 3.13 16.07
C ILE A 227 27.69 4.40 15.98
N GLU A 228 27.37 5.27 15.02
CA GLU A 228 28.16 6.45 14.67
C GLU A 228 27.25 7.66 14.40
N LEU A 229 27.59 8.80 14.97
CA LEU A 229 26.98 10.09 14.64
C LEU A 229 27.73 10.71 13.46
N GLN A 230 27.00 11.18 12.46
CA GLN A 230 27.56 11.77 11.25
C GLN A 230 26.93 13.13 10.93
N GLN A 231 27.74 13.98 10.31
CA GLN A 231 27.30 15.19 9.64
C GLN A 231 27.41 14.98 8.14
N ILE A 232 26.27 14.82 7.46
CA ILE A 232 26.17 14.79 6.01
C ILE A 232 25.95 16.19 5.44
N GLU A 233 26.49 16.43 4.24
CA GLU A 233 26.44 17.73 3.57
C GLU A 233 25.03 18.14 3.12
N ASP A 234 24.25 17.21 2.59
CA ASP A 234 22.92 17.45 2.01
C ASP A 234 21.85 16.52 2.65
N PRO A 235 21.35 16.84 3.86
CA PRO A 235 20.26 16.08 4.48
C PRO A 235 18.96 16.23 3.67
N GLU A 236 18.10 15.22 3.71
CA GLU A 236 16.78 15.31 3.08
C GLU A 236 15.87 16.31 3.79
N ILE A 237 15.01 16.94 2.99
CA ILE A 237 13.86 17.69 3.49
C ILE A 237 12.72 16.70 3.71
N VAL A 238 12.42 16.40 4.98
CA VAL A 238 11.46 15.35 5.36
C VAL A 238 10.05 15.88 5.66
N SER A 239 9.88 17.20 5.75
CA SER A 239 8.59 17.85 6.03
C SER A 239 8.37 19.05 5.13
N GLY A 240 7.09 19.31 4.86
CA GLY A 240 6.67 20.35 3.92
C GLY A 240 6.66 19.87 2.47
N TRP A 241 6.56 20.82 1.55
CA TRP A 241 6.28 20.57 0.14
C TRP A 241 7.42 20.99 -0.79
N ILE A 242 8.49 21.57 -0.23
CA ILE A 242 9.63 22.10 -0.99
C ILE A 242 10.55 20.93 -1.37
N PRO A 243 10.86 20.72 -2.66
CA PRO A 243 11.85 19.72 -3.06
C PRO A 243 13.21 19.94 -2.42
N GLY A 244 14.02 18.89 -2.29
CA GLY A 244 15.43 19.01 -1.89
C GLY A 244 16.20 19.99 -2.78
N ASN A 245 17.32 20.53 -2.28
CA ASN A 245 18.12 21.48 -3.05
C ASN A 245 18.60 20.88 -4.38
N ASN A 246 18.57 21.69 -5.44
CA ASN A 246 18.96 21.30 -6.80
C ASN A 246 18.28 20.01 -7.28
N ARG A 247 16.96 19.91 -7.05
CA ARG A 247 16.18 18.72 -7.37
C ARG A 247 15.00 19.06 -8.26
N ILE A 248 14.74 18.17 -9.22
CA ILE A 248 13.54 18.17 -10.07
C ILE A 248 12.66 16.98 -9.64
N VAL A 249 11.42 17.26 -9.28
CA VAL A 249 10.36 16.31 -8.93
C VAL A 249 9.43 16.17 -10.12
N TYR A 250 9.30 14.96 -10.64
CA TYR A 250 8.60 14.64 -11.88
C TYR A 250 7.86 13.30 -11.74
N SER A 251 6.95 13.01 -12.66
CA SER A 251 6.33 11.68 -12.76
C SER A 251 7.37 10.66 -13.24
N SER A 252 7.83 9.80 -12.34
CA SER A 252 8.83 8.76 -12.67
C SER A 252 8.29 7.68 -13.61
N THR A 253 6.97 7.52 -13.70
CA THR A 253 6.31 6.67 -14.69
C THR A 253 6.23 7.36 -16.06
N GLY A 254 5.97 8.67 -16.08
CA GLY A 254 5.86 9.46 -17.30
C GLY A 254 4.60 10.31 -17.40
N TYR A 255 4.34 10.84 -18.60
CA TYR A 255 3.27 11.79 -18.91
C TYR A 255 2.47 11.38 -20.15
N MET A 256 1.13 11.50 -20.09
CA MET A 256 0.26 11.08 -21.18
C MET A 256 0.33 12.02 -22.39
N LEU A 257 0.10 11.48 -23.58
CA LEU A 257 -0.15 12.31 -24.77
C LEU A 257 -1.45 13.12 -24.57
N ASN A 258 -1.46 14.34 -25.09
CA ASN A 258 -2.57 15.29 -25.02
C ASN A 258 -3.02 15.67 -23.60
N ASP A 259 -2.19 15.40 -22.59
CA ASP A 259 -2.45 15.74 -21.19
C ASP A 259 -1.40 16.73 -20.66
N SER A 260 -1.68 17.28 -19.49
CA SER A 260 -0.81 18.19 -18.74
C SER A 260 0.52 17.53 -18.38
N LYS A 261 1.62 18.25 -18.58
CA LYS A 261 2.98 17.77 -18.31
C LYS A 261 3.78 18.81 -17.55
N THR A 262 3.86 18.62 -16.23
CA THR A 262 4.56 19.53 -15.33
C THR A 262 5.52 18.79 -14.41
N ALA A 263 6.61 19.47 -14.07
CA ALA A 263 7.53 19.07 -13.01
C ALA A 263 7.78 20.26 -12.08
N VAL A 264 8.17 19.98 -10.85
CA VAL A 264 8.47 20.99 -9.83
C VAL A 264 9.94 20.91 -9.48
N ALA A 265 10.62 22.04 -9.39
CA ALA A 265 12.01 22.08 -8.98
C ALA A 265 12.25 23.02 -7.80
N ASN A 266 13.33 22.73 -7.07
CA ASN A 266 13.96 23.66 -6.14
C ASN A 266 15.41 23.81 -6.56
N LEU A 267 15.77 24.97 -7.12
CA LEU A 267 17.06 25.20 -7.76
C LEU A 267 17.74 26.40 -7.12
N THR A 268 19.00 26.23 -6.71
CA THR A 268 19.79 27.29 -6.08
C THR A 268 20.92 27.81 -6.98
N GLY A 269 21.24 27.11 -8.07
CA GLY A 269 22.25 27.50 -9.07
C GLY A 269 21.74 28.45 -10.16
N GLN A 270 22.65 29.00 -10.97
CA GLN A 270 22.28 29.81 -12.14
C GLN A 270 21.70 28.93 -13.25
N HIS A 271 20.42 29.14 -13.59
CA HIS A 271 19.73 28.38 -14.64
C HIS A 271 19.13 29.29 -15.73
N ASN A 272 19.42 30.59 -15.71
CA ASN A 272 18.91 31.60 -16.66
C ASN A 272 17.38 31.59 -16.86
N GLY A 273 16.61 30.96 -15.96
CA GLY A 273 15.15 30.82 -16.08
C GLY A 273 14.66 29.83 -17.15
N HIS A 274 15.50 28.92 -17.66
CA HIS A 274 15.13 27.98 -18.73
C HIS A 274 15.37 26.52 -18.34
N PHE A 275 14.63 25.62 -18.97
CA PHE A 275 14.82 24.17 -18.87
C PHE A 275 14.76 23.50 -20.24
N GLU A 276 15.36 22.32 -20.35
CA GLU A 276 15.37 21.51 -21.56
C GLU A 276 14.67 20.17 -21.33
N LEU A 277 13.95 19.69 -22.33
CA LEU A 277 13.60 18.28 -22.46
C LEU A 277 14.61 17.62 -23.40
N ILE A 278 15.31 16.62 -22.90
CA ILE A 278 16.35 15.89 -23.63
C ILE A 278 15.79 14.54 -24.08
N ASP A 279 15.92 14.21 -25.35
CA ASP A 279 15.64 12.86 -25.84
C ASP A 279 16.68 11.88 -25.28
N ALA A 280 16.22 10.86 -24.55
CA ALA A 280 17.09 9.98 -23.78
C ALA A 280 17.98 9.09 -24.66
N ASN A 281 17.61 8.87 -25.93
CA ASN A 281 18.36 8.02 -26.86
C ASN A 281 19.47 8.79 -27.58
N SER A 282 19.15 9.98 -28.08
CA SER A 282 20.07 10.82 -28.86
C SER A 282 20.88 11.79 -28.01
N GLY A 283 20.43 12.05 -26.77
CA GLY A 283 21.03 13.04 -25.86
C GLY A 283 20.82 14.48 -26.33
N LYS A 284 19.92 14.72 -27.29
CA LYS A 284 19.68 16.05 -27.87
C LYS A 284 18.50 16.76 -27.18
N PRO A 285 18.58 18.09 -26.98
CA PRO A 285 17.44 18.86 -26.56
C PRO A 285 16.38 18.87 -27.67
N VAL A 286 15.15 18.51 -27.32
CA VAL A 286 13.99 18.45 -28.22
C VAL A 286 12.91 19.46 -27.86
N PHE A 287 13.01 20.07 -26.67
CA PHE A 287 12.14 21.15 -26.22
C PHE A 287 12.91 22.09 -25.30
N ASN A 288 12.64 23.38 -25.43
CA ASN A 288 13.14 24.42 -24.53
C ASN A 288 11.94 25.11 -23.91
N GLY A 289 11.90 25.17 -22.58
CA GLY A 289 10.83 25.82 -21.83
C GLY A 289 11.35 26.86 -20.86
N THR A 290 10.47 27.76 -20.45
CA THR A 290 10.75 28.77 -19.41
C THR A 290 10.28 28.26 -18.06
N ILE A 291 11.07 28.53 -17.02
CA ILE A 291 10.74 28.18 -15.64
C ILE A 291 9.78 29.23 -15.09
N ASN A 292 8.60 28.79 -14.64
CA ASN A 292 7.57 29.66 -14.08
C ASN A 292 7.56 29.55 -12.56
N ARG A 293 7.93 30.62 -11.86
CA ARG A 293 7.84 30.66 -10.41
C ARG A 293 6.39 30.85 -9.98
N ARG A 294 5.89 29.98 -9.10
CA ARG A 294 4.56 30.09 -8.50
C ARG A 294 4.65 30.16 -6.98
N GLU A 295 4.02 31.18 -6.42
CA GLU A 295 3.83 31.33 -4.99
C GLU A 295 2.49 30.72 -4.59
N THR A 296 2.48 29.94 -3.52
CA THR A 296 1.30 29.26 -2.98
C THR A 296 1.29 29.37 -1.47
N THR A 297 0.19 28.95 -0.83
CA THR A 297 0.12 28.86 0.64
C THR A 297 1.10 27.83 1.24
N THR A 298 1.64 26.92 0.43
CA THR A 298 2.54 25.84 0.86
C THR A 298 4.01 26.08 0.51
N GLY A 299 4.32 27.15 -0.20
CA GLY A 299 5.69 27.52 -0.58
C GLY A 299 5.80 28.14 -1.97
N ASN A 300 7.06 28.35 -2.37
CA ASN A 300 7.44 28.85 -3.68
C ASN A 300 8.00 27.70 -4.53
N TYR A 301 7.50 27.58 -5.76
CA TYR A 301 7.85 26.47 -6.64
C TYR A 301 8.29 26.97 -8.01
N ASP A 302 9.35 26.37 -8.52
CA ASP A 302 9.74 26.51 -9.92
C ASP A 302 9.02 25.44 -10.74
N ILE A 303 8.12 25.87 -11.63
CA ILE A 303 7.29 24.99 -12.45
C ILE A 303 7.89 24.87 -13.85
N LEU A 304 8.16 23.62 -14.25
CA LEU A 304 8.62 23.24 -15.57
C LEU A 304 7.43 22.69 -16.34
N ASP A 305 6.81 23.49 -17.20
CA ASP A 305 5.63 23.10 -17.99
C ASP A 305 6.03 22.84 -19.44
N PHE A 306 5.89 21.57 -19.85
CA PHE A 306 6.18 21.10 -21.20
C PHE A 306 4.95 20.42 -21.80
N THR A 307 3.75 20.85 -21.38
CA THR A 307 2.46 20.31 -21.83
C THR A 307 2.33 20.32 -23.36
N SER A 308 2.84 21.35 -24.02
CA SER A 308 2.83 21.51 -25.47
C SER A 308 3.68 20.47 -26.23
N PHE A 309 4.61 19.80 -25.55
CA PHE A 309 5.38 18.71 -26.14
C PHE A 309 4.56 17.42 -26.13
N ASN A 310 4.41 16.79 -27.30
CA ASN A 310 3.47 15.69 -27.47
C ASN A 310 3.98 14.57 -28.38
N GLN A 311 5.30 14.41 -28.45
CA GLN A 311 5.90 13.30 -29.20
C GLN A 311 6.12 12.11 -28.24
N PRO A 312 5.73 10.88 -28.62
CA PRO A 312 5.98 9.71 -27.80
C PRO A 312 7.48 9.38 -27.77
N GLY A 313 7.99 9.00 -26.61
CA GLY A 313 9.40 8.69 -26.46
C GLY A 313 9.86 8.60 -25.01
N SER A 314 11.18 8.50 -24.84
CA SER A 314 11.84 8.54 -23.53
C SER A 314 12.66 9.81 -23.40
N TYR A 315 12.45 10.53 -22.31
CA TYR A 315 12.97 11.89 -22.14
C TYR A 315 13.55 12.11 -20.74
N LYS A 316 14.37 13.13 -20.61
CA LYS A 316 14.87 13.66 -19.33
C LYS A 316 14.60 15.16 -19.26
N LEU A 317 14.36 15.67 -18.05
CA LEU A 317 14.35 17.10 -17.80
C LEU A 317 15.74 17.53 -17.34
N LYS A 318 16.19 18.68 -17.85
CA LYS A 318 17.48 19.28 -17.49
C LYS A 318 17.34 20.76 -17.17
N VAL A 319 17.94 21.18 -16.07
CA VAL A 319 18.08 22.59 -15.68
C VAL A 319 19.49 22.84 -15.17
N GLY A 320 20.29 23.62 -15.93
CA GLY A 320 21.72 23.76 -15.64
C GLY A 320 22.41 22.40 -15.60
N ASP A 321 23.02 22.06 -14.46
CA ASP A 321 23.68 20.77 -14.22
C ASP A 321 22.77 19.70 -13.60
N VAL A 322 21.51 20.06 -13.28
CA VAL A 322 20.53 19.14 -12.68
C VAL A 322 19.79 18.41 -13.80
N GLU A 323 19.83 17.08 -13.79
CA GLU A 323 19.15 16.23 -14.77
C GLU A 323 18.34 15.11 -14.06
N THR A 324 17.15 14.80 -14.59
CA THR A 324 16.34 13.68 -14.10
C THR A 324 16.81 12.33 -14.64
N GLN A 325 16.30 11.23 -14.07
CA GLN A 325 16.31 9.96 -14.81
C GLN A 325 15.35 10.05 -16.00
N ALA A 326 15.49 9.10 -16.93
CA ALA A 326 14.60 9.00 -18.07
C ALA A 326 13.18 8.60 -17.63
N PHE A 327 12.18 9.26 -18.22
CA PHE A 327 10.76 8.94 -18.08
C PHE A 327 10.10 8.85 -19.46
N LEU A 328 8.85 8.37 -19.51
CA LEU A 328 8.13 8.17 -20.76
C LEU A 328 7.15 9.31 -21.04
N ILE A 329 6.94 9.60 -22.33
CA ILE A 329 5.76 10.30 -22.82
C ILE A 329 5.06 9.35 -23.80
N GLY A 330 3.78 9.04 -23.59
CA GLY A 330 3.06 8.04 -24.38
C GLY A 330 1.69 7.63 -23.83
N GLU A 331 1.04 6.65 -24.45
CA GLU A 331 -0.34 6.23 -24.12
C GLU A 331 -0.41 5.10 -23.07
N ASP A 332 0.55 4.16 -23.05
CA ASP A 332 0.52 2.96 -22.19
C ASP A 332 1.43 3.08 -20.97
N LEU A 333 1.35 4.19 -20.24
CA LEU A 333 2.29 4.50 -19.15
C LEU A 333 2.12 3.59 -17.93
N TRP A 334 0.90 3.16 -17.66
CA TRP A 334 0.55 2.52 -16.39
C TRP A 334 0.75 1.01 -16.39
N GLU A 335 1.05 0.37 -17.53
CA GLU A 335 1.17 -1.09 -17.62
C GLU A 335 2.24 -1.65 -16.67
N ASN A 336 3.40 -1.00 -16.61
CA ASN A 336 4.47 -1.38 -15.67
C ASN A 336 4.03 -1.24 -14.21
N SER A 337 3.20 -0.24 -13.90
CA SER A 337 2.63 -0.06 -12.56
C SER A 337 1.61 -1.15 -12.24
N LEU A 338 0.77 -1.55 -13.19
CA LEU A 338 -0.22 -2.60 -12.98
C LEU A 338 0.43 -3.95 -12.66
N TRP A 339 1.51 -4.33 -13.34
CA TRP A 339 2.30 -5.52 -12.98
C TRP A 339 2.88 -5.45 -11.57
N LYS A 340 3.36 -4.28 -11.14
CA LYS A 340 3.93 -4.08 -9.81
C LYS A 340 2.85 -4.08 -8.71
N VAL A 341 1.68 -3.50 -8.98
CA VAL A 341 0.53 -3.52 -8.07
C VAL A 341 0.00 -4.94 -7.93
N LEU A 342 -0.15 -5.69 -9.02
CA LEU A 342 -0.51 -7.11 -8.98
C LEU A 342 0.49 -7.91 -8.15
N ASN A 343 1.79 -7.68 -8.34
CA ASN A 343 2.83 -8.30 -7.50
C ASN A 343 2.69 -7.92 -6.02
N PHE A 344 2.38 -6.67 -5.71
CA PHE A 344 2.15 -6.23 -4.33
C PHE A 344 0.96 -6.98 -3.71
N ILE A 345 -0.17 -7.03 -4.41
CA ILE A 345 -1.39 -7.75 -3.96
C ILE A 345 -1.07 -9.24 -3.75
N PHE A 346 -0.42 -9.89 -4.72
CA PHE A 346 0.04 -11.28 -4.58
C PHE A 346 0.90 -11.50 -3.32
N CYS A 347 1.78 -10.56 -2.98
CA CYS A 347 2.62 -10.65 -1.79
C CYS A 347 1.83 -10.51 -0.47
N GLN A 348 0.60 -10.02 -0.49
CA GLN A 348 -0.27 -9.87 0.69
C GLN A 348 -1.19 -11.08 0.90
N ARG A 349 -1.15 -12.13 0.07
CA ARG A 349 -2.09 -13.26 0.19
C ARG A 349 -2.01 -13.92 1.57
N CYS A 350 -3.11 -13.89 2.32
CA CYS A 350 -3.22 -14.61 3.59
C CYS A 350 -3.70 -16.05 3.36
N GLY A 351 -3.19 -17.04 4.10
CA GLY A 351 -3.56 -18.45 3.86
C GLY A 351 -2.91 -19.06 2.60
N TYR A 352 -1.90 -18.39 2.02
CA TYR A 352 -1.12 -18.86 0.89
C TYR A 352 0.39 -18.83 1.21
N PRO A 353 1.18 -19.82 0.78
CA PRO A 353 2.63 -19.77 0.94
C PRO A 353 3.27 -18.86 -0.11
N VAL A 354 3.47 -17.58 0.23
CA VAL A 354 4.12 -16.60 -0.66
C VAL A 354 5.64 -16.88 -0.73
N PRO A 355 6.19 -17.29 -1.88
CA PRO A 355 7.59 -17.73 -1.97
C PRO A 355 8.57 -16.66 -1.49
N GLY A 356 9.48 -17.06 -0.59
CA GLY A 356 10.49 -16.16 -0.04
C GLY A 356 9.97 -15.08 0.93
N LYS A 357 8.66 -15.06 1.25
CA LYS A 357 8.06 -14.08 2.18
C LYS A 357 7.47 -14.74 3.42
N HIS A 358 6.55 -15.69 3.28
CA HIS A 358 6.00 -16.44 4.40
C HIS A 358 5.41 -17.78 3.94
N GLY A 359 5.23 -18.72 4.86
CA GLY A 359 4.47 -19.96 4.60
C GLY A 359 2.96 -19.70 4.59
N THR A 360 2.15 -20.76 4.45
CA THR A 360 0.71 -20.67 4.69
C THR A 360 0.46 -20.19 6.13
N CYS A 361 -0.12 -19.00 6.27
CA CYS A 361 -0.41 -18.37 7.55
C CYS A 361 -1.91 -18.40 7.87
N HIS A 362 -2.26 -18.27 9.15
CA HIS A 362 -3.62 -17.94 9.60
C HIS A 362 -4.74 -18.94 9.21
N THR A 363 -4.39 -20.21 9.02
CA THR A 363 -5.36 -21.28 8.70
C THR A 363 -6.28 -21.64 9.87
N ASP A 364 -5.88 -21.24 11.06
CA ASP A 364 -6.50 -21.41 12.37
C ASP A 364 -7.34 -20.20 12.81
N LEU A 365 -7.60 -19.25 11.90
CA LEU A 365 -8.61 -18.20 12.08
C LEU A 365 -10.00 -18.71 11.72
N CYS A 366 -10.98 -18.45 12.58
CA CYS A 366 -12.37 -18.81 12.31
C CYS A 366 -13.40 -17.83 12.89
N ALA A 367 -14.54 -17.75 12.21
CA ALA A 367 -15.73 -17.06 12.70
C ALA A 367 -16.80 -18.09 13.08
N ILE A 368 -17.55 -17.79 14.15
CA ILE A 368 -18.62 -18.67 14.64
C ILE A 368 -19.95 -17.92 14.70
N HIS A 369 -20.97 -18.49 14.06
CA HIS A 369 -22.33 -17.95 14.05
C HIS A 369 -23.36 -19.08 14.08
N ASN A 370 -24.31 -19.01 15.02
CA ASN A 370 -25.36 -20.02 15.22
C ASN A 370 -24.85 -21.47 15.23
N GLY A 371 -23.71 -21.71 15.88
CA GLY A 371 -23.06 -23.03 15.95
C GLY A 371 -22.29 -23.45 14.68
N THR A 372 -22.43 -22.70 13.59
CA THR A 372 -21.64 -22.88 12.37
C THR A 372 -20.28 -22.21 12.51
N LYS A 373 -19.22 -22.92 12.13
CA LYS A 373 -17.84 -22.43 12.14
C LYS A 373 -17.33 -22.36 10.69
N ILE A 374 -16.85 -21.19 10.27
CA ILE A 374 -16.23 -20.98 8.96
C ILE A 374 -14.78 -20.54 9.12
N SER A 375 -13.92 -20.94 8.18
CA SER A 375 -12.54 -20.49 8.13
C SER A 375 -12.48 -19.04 7.64
N TYR A 376 -11.58 -18.26 8.23
CA TYR A 376 -11.28 -16.89 7.81
C TYR A 376 -9.89 -16.77 7.14
N ALA A 377 -9.36 -17.89 6.64
CA ALA A 377 -8.14 -17.93 5.84
C ALA A 377 -8.44 -17.62 4.36
N GLY A 378 -7.59 -16.81 3.73
CA GLY A 378 -7.73 -16.36 2.34
C GLY A 378 -7.65 -14.84 2.21
N GLY A 379 -7.93 -14.30 1.03
CA GLY A 379 -7.90 -12.85 0.78
C GLY A 379 -6.50 -12.28 0.98
N TRP A 380 -6.40 -11.05 1.46
CA TRP A 380 -5.13 -10.35 1.64
C TRP A 380 -5.01 -9.73 3.05
N HIS A 381 -3.77 -9.66 3.56
CA HIS A 381 -3.45 -8.82 4.71
C HIS A 381 -3.70 -7.34 4.38
N ASP A 382 -4.24 -6.60 5.34
CA ASP A 382 -4.82 -5.27 5.11
C ASP A 382 -3.77 -4.15 5.01
N ALA A 383 -2.70 -4.24 5.80
CA ALA A 383 -1.71 -3.17 5.94
C ALA A 383 -0.31 -3.71 6.33
N GLY A 384 0.49 -2.89 7.04
CA GLY A 384 1.78 -3.29 7.62
C GLY A 384 1.68 -4.24 8.82
N ASP A 385 0.48 -4.76 9.10
CA ASP A 385 0.20 -5.79 10.09
C ASP A 385 -0.35 -7.06 9.39
N LEU A 386 -0.89 -8.00 10.16
CA LEU A 386 -1.44 -9.25 9.65
C LEU A 386 -2.97 -9.26 9.71
N SER A 387 -3.58 -8.09 9.90
CA SER A 387 -5.03 -7.92 9.99
C SER A 387 -5.69 -8.26 8.66
N GLN A 388 -6.96 -8.66 8.69
CA GLN A 388 -7.74 -8.98 7.50
C GLN A 388 -9.15 -8.41 7.59
N GLN A 389 -9.65 -7.88 6.49
CA GLN A 389 -11.03 -7.42 6.36
C GLN A 389 -11.68 -7.89 5.06
N THR A 390 -12.90 -8.41 5.17
CA THR A 390 -13.66 -8.96 4.04
C THR A 390 -14.04 -7.88 3.04
N LEU A 391 -14.43 -6.70 3.53
CA LEU A 391 -14.87 -5.62 2.65
C LEU A 391 -13.73 -5.10 1.75
N GLN A 392 -12.50 -5.02 2.28
CA GLN A 392 -11.30 -4.60 1.53
C GLN A 392 -10.90 -5.63 0.50
N THR A 393 -10.97 -6.91 0.85
CA THR A 393 -10.80 -7.99 -0.13
C THR A 393 -11.86 -7.86 -1.23
N GLY A 394 -13.09 -7.47 -0.89
CA GLY A 394 -14.15 -7.05 -1.82
C GLY A 394 -13.74 -5.96 -2.79
N ASP A 395 -13.31 -4.81 -2.27
CA ASP A 395 -12.90 -3.66 -3.09
C ASP A 395 -11.72 -4.00 -4.02
N VAL A 396 -10.72 -4.74 -3.54
CA VAL A 396 -9.58 -5.19 -4.34
C VAL A 396 -10.05 -6.16 -5.44
N THR A 397 -10.90 -7.12 -5.10
CA THR A 397 -11.46 -8.08 -6.07
C THR A 397 -12.22 -7.36 -7.19
N TYR A 398 -13.11 -6.43 -6.82
CA TYR A 398 -13.86 -5.64 -7.79
C TYR A 398 -12.93 -4.83 -8.71
N SER A 399 -11.92 -4.17 -8.15
CA SER A 399 -10.94 -3.38 -8.91
C SER A 399 -10.10 -4.24 -9.86
N LEU A 400 -9.71 -5.45 -9.45
CA LEU A 400 -9.01 -6.42 -10.30
C LEU A 400 -9.88 -6.88 -11.47
N LEU A 401 -11.18 -7.11 -11.24
CA LEU A 401 -12.14 -7.46 -12.30
C LEU A 401 -12.40 -6.29 -13.27
N GLU A 402 -12.44 -5.04 -12.78
CA GLU A 402 -12.47 -3.85 -13.64
C GLU A 402 -11.23 -3.76 -14.52
N ALA A 403 -10.05 -3.93 -13.93
CA ALA A 403 -8.79 -3.92 -14.66
C ALA A 403 -8.74 -5.07 -15.71
N TYR A 404 -9.20 -6.28 -15.35
CA TYR A 404 -9.34 -7.40 -16.27
C TYR A 404 -10.22 -7.03 -17.47
N ASN A 405 -11.42 -6.50 -17.25
CA ASN A 405 -12.34 -6.14 -18.34
C ASN A 405 -11.77 -5.07 -19.27
N LYS A 406 -10.96 -4.13 -18.75
CA LYS A 406 -10.28 -3.10 -19.57
C LYS A 406 -9.10 -3.65 -20.37
N LEU A 407 -8.47 -4.72 -19.90
CA LEU A 407 -7.22 -5.24 -20.47
C LEU A 407 -7.36 -6.54 -21.26
N LYS A 408 -8.45 -7.29 -21.13
CA LYS A 408 -8.60 -8.62 -21.77
C LYS A 408 -8.34 -8.62 -23.28
N ASP A 409 -8.68 -7.54 -23.98
CA ASP A 409 -8.45 -7.40 -25.42
C ASP A 409 -7.13 -6.66 -25.76
N LYS A 410 -6.53 -5.93 -24.80
CA LYS A 410 -5.33 -5.09 -25.00
C LYS A 410 -4.04 -5.77 -24.55
N ASN A 411 -4.08 -6.40 -23.38
CA ASN A 411 -2.98 -7.15 -22.80
C ASN A 411 -3.54 -8.44 -22.15
N PRO A 412 -3.81 -9.49 -22.95
CA PRO A 412 -4.45 -10.72 -22.46
C PRO A 412 -3.64 -11.44 -21.38
N LEU A 413 -2.31 -11.33 -21.41
CA LEU A 413 -1.43 -11.96 -20.41
C LEU A 413 -1.61 -11.31 -19.03
N LEU A 414 -1.55 -9.98 -18.95
CA LEU A 414 -1.81 -9.26 -17.69
C LEU A 414 -3.25 -9.50 -17.23
N ALA A 415 -4.22 -9.42 -18.15
CA ALA A 415 -5.62 -9.66 -17.84
C ALA A 415 -5.85 -11.04 -17.21
N ALA A 416 -5.27 -12.11 -17.76
CA ALA A 416 -5.40 -13.45 -17.20
C ALA A 416 -4.86 -13.54 -15.76
N ARG A 417 -3.76 -12.84 -15.44
CA ARG A 417 -3.22 -12.81 -14.07
C ARG A 417 -4.08 -11.98 -13.12
N LEU A 418 -4.62 -10.86 -13.58
CA LEU A 418 -5.58 -10.05 -12.81
C LEU A 418 -6.85 -10.85 -12.47
N LEU A 419 -7.35 -11.65 -13.43
CA LEU A 419 -8.49 -12.53 -13.20
C LEU A 419 -8.18 -13.62 -12.17
N GLU A 420 -7.01 -14.27 -12.23
CA GLU A 420 -6.62 -15.24 -11.21
C GLU A 420 -6.54 -14.62 -9.81
N GLU A 421 -5.93 -13.43 -9.69
CA GLU A 421 -5.84 -12.74 -8.41
C GLU A 421 -7.24 -12.28 -7.92
N ALA A 422 -8.13 -11.88 -8.83
CA ALA A 422 -9.51 -11.56 -8.49
C ALA A 422 -10.28 -12.79 -7.97
N GLU A 423 -10.12 -13.96 -8.60
CA GLU A 423 -10.76 -15.19 -8.14
C GLU A 423 -10.28 -15.63 -6.76
N TRP A 424 -9.00 -15.38 -6.42
CA TRP A 424 -8.48 -15.60 -5.06
C TRP A 424 -9.24 -14.76 -4.02
N GLY A 425 -9.45 -13.47 -4.30
CA GLY A 425 -10.24 -12.59 -3.44
C GLY A 425 -11.73 -12.95 -3.41
N LEU A 426 -12.28 -13.34 -4.55
CA LEU A 426 -13.68 -13.77 -4.66
C LEU A 426 -13.95 -15.00 -3.80
N GLU A 427 -13.10 -16.02 -3.87
CA GLU A 427 -13.22 -17.23 -3.04
C GLU A 427 -13.24 -16.88 -1.54
N PHE A 428 -12.43 -15.91 -1.11
CA PHE A 428 -12.49 -15.42 0.27
C PHE A 428 -13.83 -14.76 0.58
N ILE A 429 -14.34 -13.87 -0.28
CA ILE A 429 -15.65 -13.23 -0.09
C ILE A 429 -16.76 -14.27 0.02
N LEU A 430 -16.76 -15.31 -0.83
CA LEU A 430 -17.77 -16.37 -0.79
C LEU A 430 -17.72 -17.17 0.51
N ARG A 431 -16.51 -17.51 0.97
CA ARG A 431 -16.27 -18.27 2.20
C ARG A 431 -16.78 -17.58 3.46
N THR A 432 -16.82 -16.25 3.47
CA THR A 432 -17.22 -15.47 4.65
C THR A 432 -18.73 -15.46 4.92
N ARG A 433 -19.56 -16.02 4.02
CA ARG A 433 -21.03 -16.04 4.12
C ARG A 433 -21.53 -17.12 5.08
N PHE A 434 -22.47 -16.76 5.96
CA PHE A 434 -23.25 -17.74 6.74
C PHE A 434 -24.59 -18.10 6.09
N GLY A 435 -25.05 -17.32 5.11
CA GLY A 435 -26.29 -17.60 4.35
C GLY A 435 -27.58 -17.00 4.94
N ASP A 436 -27.48 -16.19 5.99
CA ASP A 436 -28.61 -15.54 6.68
C ASP A 436 -28.43 -14.01 6.80
N GLY A 437 -27.63 -13.43 5.89
CA GLY A 437 -27.22 -12.02 5.92
C GLY A 437 -26.00 -11.74 6.81
N TYR A 438 -25.60 -12.66 7.70
CA TYR A 438 -24.35 -12.53 8.44
C TYR A 438 -23.15 -12.96 7.59
N ARG A 439 -22.05 -12.22 7.76
CA ARG A 439 -20.72 -12.55 7.23
C ARG A 439 -19.65 -12.38 8.30
N ALA A 440 -18.59 -13.19 8.23
CA ALA A 440 -17.33 -12.85 8.89
C ALA A 440 -16.80 -11.53 8.28
N SER A 441 -16.30 -10.62 9.12
CA SER A 441 -16.06 -9.23 8.71
C SER A 441 -14.61 -8.81 8.78
N SER A 442 -13.97 -8.98 9.94
CA SER A 442 -12.62 -8.50 10.17
C SER A 442 -11.97 -9.13 11.40
N VAL A 443 -10.64 -9.08 11.43
CA VAL A 443 -9.82 -9.40 12.61
C VAL A 443 -8.61 -8.49 12.62
N GLY A 444 -8.34 -7.87 13.77
CA GLY A 444 -7.10 -7.16 14.02
C GLY A 444 -6.02 -8.16 14.43
N LEU A 445 -4.88 -8.19 13.74
CA LEU A 445 -3.86 -9.20 13.99
C LEU A 445 -2.45 -8.67 13.83
N LEU A 446 -1.62 -8.96 14.84
CA LEU A 446 -0.22 -8.56 14.88
C LEU A 446 0.74 -9.74 14.99
N ILE A 447 0.27 -10.99 15.03
CA ILE A 447 1.10 -12.18 15.25
C ILE A 447 1.00 -13.18 14.10
N TRP A 448 2.11 -13.88 13.87
CA TRP A 448 2.13 -15.11 13.10
C TRP A 448 1.54 -16.22 13.95
N LEU A 449 0.75 -17.08 13.30
CA LEU A 449 0.16 -18.27 13.89
C LEU A 449 0.86 -19.52 13.38
N ASP A 450 0.90 -20.57 14.19
CA ASP A 450 1.53 -21.83 13.85
C ASP A 450 0.71 -22.69 12.86
N GLY A 451 -0.58 -22.36 12.70
CA GLY A 451 -1.51 -23.03 11.79
C GLY A 451 -1.99 -24.40 12.28
N MET A 452 -1.80 -24.72 13.56
CA MET A 452 -2.24 -25.97 14.18
C MET A 452 -3.44 -25.70 15.09
N PHE A 453 -4.58 -26.34 14.84
CA PHE A 453 -5.74 -26.18 15.70
C PHE A 453 -5.52 -26.76 17.10
N GLY A 454 -6.07 -26.08 18.10
CA GLY A 454 -6.05 -26.49 19.50
C GLY A 454 -4.80 -26.01 20.25
N THR A 455 -4.05 -25.07 19.69
CA THR A 455 -2.90 -24.43 20.34
C THR A 455 -3.32 -23.12 21.00
N LEU A 456 -2.36 -22.37 21.55
CA LEU A 456 -2.62 -21.17 22.33
C LEU A 456 -2.87 -19.92 21.47
N ASP A 457 -2.56 -20.00 20.18
CA ASP A 457 -2.64 -18.91 19.21
C ASP A 457 -3.87 -18.99 18.27
N ASP A 458 -4.66 -20.08 18.30
CA ASP A 458 -5.97 -20.18 17.63
C ASP A 458 -6.85 -18.94 17.86
N ILE A 459 -7.47 -18.38 16.83
CA ILE A 459 -8.39 -17.24 16.95
C ILE A 459 -9.78 -17.63 16.43
N SER A 460 -10.77 -17.60 17.33
CA SER A 460 -12.18 -17.87 17.03
C SER A 460 -13.09 -16.64 17.19
N THR A 461 -12.48 -15.48 17.39
CA THR A 461 -13.09 -14.19 17.72
C THR A 461 -13.15 -13.25 16.51
N VAL A 462 -12.93 -13.79 15.30
CA VAL A 462 -13.16 -13.05 14.05
C VAL A 462 -14.54 -12.40 14.11
N ARG A 463 -14.57 -11.08 13.86
CA ARG A 463 -15.80 -10.30 13.95
C ARG A 463 -16.77 -10.75 12.87
N LYS A 464 -18.06 -10.55 13.12
CA LYS A 464 -19.15 -10.86 12.20
C LYS A 464 -20.13 -9.70 12.16
N GLN A 465 -20.74 -9.49 11.00
CA GLN A 465 -21.66 -8.39 10.80
C GLN A 465 -22.80 -8.77 9.87
N ASN A 466 -23.94 -8.12 10.07
CA ASN A 466 -25.10 -8.13 9.18
C ASN A 466 -25.52 -6.66 8.98
N LEU A 467 -24.64 -5.90 8.34
CA LEU A 467 -24.86 -4.48 8.06
C LEU A 467 -25.40 -4.34 6.64
N ALA A 468 -26.49 -3.59 6.49
CA ALA A 468 -27.10 -3.32 5.19
C ALA A 468 -26.07 -2.77 4.18
N PHE A 469 -25.28 -1.78 4.59
CA PHE A 469 -24.26 -1.17 3.75
C PHE A 469 -23.28 -2.17 3.13
N ASN A 470 -22.75 -3.08 3.96
CA ASN A 470 -21.77 -4.06 3.53
C ASN A 470 -22.42 -5.09 2.59
N ASN A 471 -23.64 -5.53 2.90
CA ASN A 471 -24.37 -6.47 2.06
C ASN A 471 -24.76 -5.86 0.69
N PHE A 472 -25.06 -4.55 0.61
CA PHE A 472 -25.21 -3.86 -0.67
C PHE A 472 -23.91 -3.88 -1.49
N LEU A 473 -22.77 -3.62 -0.85
CA LEU A 473 -21.47 -3.68 -1.52
C LEU A 473 -21.16 -5.09 -2.02
N TYR A 474 -21.34 -6.12 -1.18
CA TYR A 474 -21.15 -7.51 -1.57
C TYR A 474 -22.06 -7.91 -2.73
N ALA A 475 -23.34 -7.55 -2.69
CA ALA A 475 -24.28 -7.80 -3.79
C ALA A 475 -23.79 -7.18 -5.11
N GLY A 476 -23.30 -5.94 -5.07
CA GLY A 476 -22.73 -5.27 -6.24
C GLY A 476 -21.45 -5.95 -6.76
N TYR A 477 -20.53 -6.34 -5.87
CA TYR A 477 -19.31 -7.06 -6.24
C TYR A 477 -19.63 -8.43 -6.86
N GLU A 478 -20.56 -9.18 -6.27
CA GLU A 478 -20.99 -10.50 -6.73
C GLU A 478 -21.71 -10.39 -8.08
N ALA A 479 -22.56 -9.40 -8.27
CA ALA A 479 -23.21 -9.14 -9.55
C ALA A 479 -22.20 -8.77 -10.64
N TYR A 480 -21.20 -7.94 -10.31
CA TYR A 480 -20.15 -7.58 -11.24
C TYR A 480 -19.26 -8.77 -11.60
N ALA A 481 -18.92 -9.61 -10.62
CA ALA A 481 -18.19 -10.86 -10.84
C ALA A 481 -18.98 -11.82 -11.74
N ALA A 482 -20.29 -11.99 -11.52
CA ALA A 482 -21.15 -12.81 -12.37
C ALA A 482 -21.16 -12.35 -13.82
N MET A 483 -21.16 -11.03 -14.07
CA MET A 483 -21.09 -10.47 -15.43
C MET A 483 -19.70 -10.58 -16.08
N THR A 484 -18.65 -10.79 -15.28
CA THR A 484 -17.25 -10.70 -15.73
C THR A 484 -16.62 -12.07 -15.93
N ILE A 485 -16.90 -13.03 -15.05
CA ILE A 485 -16.28 -14.37 -15.06
C ILE A 485 -17.18 -15.31 -15.85
N ASP A 486 -16.83 -15.57 -17.11
CA ASP A 486 -17.60 -16.41 -18.05
C ASP A 486 -17.03 -17.82 -18.24
N ARG A 487 -15.86 -18.10 -17.65
CA ARG A 487 -15.17 -19.39 -17.78
C ARG A 487 -15.64 -20.49 -16.83
N ASP A 488 -16.49 -20.16 -15.86
CA ASP A 488 -17.09 -21.11 -14.91
C ASP A 488 -18.60 -20.83 -14.77
N PRO A 489 -19.44 -21.51 -15.57
CA PRO A 489 -20.89 -21.32 -15.52
C PRO A 489 -21.52 -21.68 -14.17
N MET A 490 -20.93 -22.59 -13.40
CA MET A 490 -21.47 -23.01 -12.10
C MET A 490 -21.21 -21.93 -11.05
N LEU A 491 -20.00 -21.35 -11.06
CA LEU A 491 -19.70 -20.18 -10.25
C LEU A 491 -20.59 -19.00 -10.65
N GLN A 492 -20.79 -18.75 -11.94
CA GLN A 492 -21.66 -17.67 -12.41
C GLN A 492 -23.11 -17.85 -11.92
N GLU A 493 -23.70 -19.04 -12.05
CA GLU A 493 -25.04 -19.33 -11.52
C GLU A 493 -25.12 -19.07 -10.00
N TYR A 494 -24.10 -19.52 -9.27
CA TYR A 494 -24.00 -19.28 -7.84
C TYR A 494 -23.94 -17.78 -7.51
N LEU A 495 -23.08 -17.01 -8.18
CA LEU A 495 -22.91 -15.57 -8.00
C LEU A 495 -24.22 -14.80 -8.28
N VAL A 496 -24.95 -15.16 -9.33
CA VAL A 496 -26.25 -14.54 -9.66
C VAL A 496 -27.24 -14.74 -8.51
N ARG A 497 -27.33 -15.95 -7.97
CA ARG A 497 -28.25 -16.25 -6.87
C ARG A 497 -27.86 -15.46 -5.61
N ILE A 498 -26.59 -15.52 -5.22
CA ILE A 498 -26.17 -14.91 -3.96
C ILE A 498 -26.15 -13.38 -3.99
N ALA A 499 -25.93 -12.76 -5.16
CA ALA A 499 -26.02 -11.31 -5.33
C ALA A 499 -27.45 -10.81 -5.06
N LYS A 500 -28.47 -11.58 -5.50
CA LYS A 500 -29.87 -11.30 -5.20
C LYS A 500 -30.17 -11.49 -3.71
N GLU A 501 -29.72 -12.61 -3.14
CA GLU A 501 -29.89 -12.90 -1.70
C GLU A 501 -29.28 -11.81 -0.82
N ASP A 502 -28.04 -11.38 -1.08
CA ASP A 502 -27.38 -10.34 -0.29
C ASP A 502 -28.03 -8.97 -0.46
N PHE A 503 -28.50 -8.65 -1.67
CA PHE A 503 -29.26 -7.44 -1.88
C PHE A 503 -30.58 -7.47 -1.09
N ASP A 504 -31.28 -8.60 -1.09
CA ASP A 504 -32.54 -8.76 -0.34
C ASP A 504 -32.30 -8.68 1.19
N PHE A 505 -31.24 -9.31 1.70
CA PHE A 505 -30.82 -9.15 3.10
C PHE A 505 -30.48 -7.70 3.43
N ALA A 506 -29.76 -7.01 2.55
CA ALA A 506 -29.40 -5.60 2.72
C ALA A 506 -30.64 -4.70 2.74
N MET A 507 -31.59 -4.91 1.81
CA MET A 507 -32.83 -4.17 1.72
C MET A 507 -33.72 -4.42 2.94
N GLN A 508 -33.88 -5.67 3.37
CA GLN A 508 -34.63 -5.99 4.58
C GLN A 508 -34.02 -5.26 5.79
N ARG A 509 -32.70 -5.36 5.96
CA ARG A 509 -32.00 -4.71 7.07
C ARG A 509 -32.12 -3.18 7.01
N HIS A 510 -32.01 -2.60 5.82
CA HIS A 510 -32.21 -1.17 5.58
C HIS A 510 -33.62 -0.71 5.95
N LEU A 511 -34.66 -1.45 5.53
CA LEU A 511 -36.04 -1.10 5.86
C LEU A 511 -36.33 -1.22 7.36
N GLU A 512 -35.68 -2.17 8.05
CA GLU A 512 -35.83 -2.35 9.50
C GLU A 512 -35.06 -1.32 10.34
N LYS A 513 -33.85 -0.92 9.90
CA LYS A 513 -32.89 -0.17 10.73
C LYS A 513 -32.49 1.20 10.16
N GLY A 514 -32.62 1.40 8.87
CA GLY A 514 -32.14 2.58 8.16
C GLY A 514 -30.61 2.73 8.17
N TYR A 515 -30.16 3.97 8.02
CA TYR A 515 -28.76 4.36 8.20
C TYR A 515 -28.43 4.49 9.70
N GLY A 516 -27.19 4.14 10.10
CA GLY A 516 -26.69 4.41 11.46
C GLY A 516 -26.19 3.20 12.26
N GLU A 517 -26.15 2.00 11.67
CA GLU A 517 -25.65 0.78 12.35
C GLU A 517 -24.10 0.71 12.48
N PHE A 518 -23.40 1.77 12.09
CA PHE A 518 -21.95 1.89 12.09
C PHE A 518 -21.39 2.12 13.50
N ILE A 519 -21.49 1.11 14.36
CA ILE A 519 -21.11 1.23 15.79
C ILE A 519 -19.67 0.76 16.10
N TYR A 520 -19.06 -0.06 15.24
CA TYR A 520 -17.73 -0.60 15.46
C TYR A 520 -16.68 0.24 14.72
N MET A 521 -15.91 1.04 15.44
CA MET A 521 -14.88 1.92 14.84
C MET A 521 -13.79 1.19 14.05
N TYR A 522 -13.60 -0.11 14.31
CA TYR A 522 -12.66 -0.96 13.60
C TYR A 522 -13.22 -1.55 12.29
N GLU A 523 -14.53 -1.47 12.08
CA GLU A 523 -15.13 -1.90 10.81
C GLU A 523 -14.98 -0.79 9.78
N HIS A 524 -14.51 -1.15 8.61
CA HIS A 524 -14.16 -0.20 7.56
C HIS A 524 -15.36 0.42 6.81
N GLY A 525 -16.57 0.21 7.33
CA GLY A 525 -17.78 0.96 6.99
C GLY A 525 -18.08 2.10 7.98
N TYR A 526 -17.33 2.23 9.08
CA TYR A 526 -17.70 3.10 10.21
C TYR A 526 -17.94 4.58 9.83
N ASN A 527 -17.07 5.13 8.97
CA ASN A 527 -17.13 6.55 8.59
C ASN A 527 -18.04 6.85 7.40
N THR A 528 -18.82 5.87 6.93
CA THR A 528 -19.75 6.01 5.80
C THR A 528 -20.73 7.15 6.08
N SER A 529 -20.87 8.07 5.13
CA SER A 529 -21.87 9.14 5.20
C SER A 529 -23.24 8.64 4.73
N GLU A 530 -24.32 9.30 5.13
CA GLU A 530 -25.67 8.93 4.66
C GLU A 530 -25.77 9.08 3.14
N SER A 531 -25.21 10.14 2.57
CA SER A 531 -25.17 10.35 1.12
C SER A 531 -24.43 9.23 0.37
N GLN A 532 -23.31 8.74 0.92
CA GLN A 532 -22.58 7.60 0.37
C GLN A 532 -23.37 6.31 0.52
N TYR A 533 -24.00 6.10 1.68
CA TYR A 533 -24.83 4.93 1.93
C TYR A 533 -25.97 4.83 0.90
N MET A 534 -26.67 5.93 0.62
CA MET A 534 -27.74 5.96 -0.39
C MET A 534 -27.19 5.77 -1.81
N ALA A 535 -26.01 6.33 -2.12
CA ALA A 535 -25.34 6.11 -3.40
C ALA A 535 -24.97 4.63 -3.58
N THR A 536 -24.54 3.96 -2.51
CA THR A 536 -24.23 2.52 -2.52
C THR A 536 -25.47 1.66 -2.76
N ILE A 537 -26.63 2.00 -2.18
CA ILE A 537 -27.90 1.32 -2.51
C ILE A 537 -28.18 1.45 -4.00
N SER A 538 -28.08 2.67 -4.54
CA SER A 538 -28.33 2.95 -5.95
C SER A 538 -27.36 2.20 -6.88
N TRP A 539 -26.07 2.19 -6.53
CA TRP A 539 -25.03 1.49 -7.27
C TRP A 539 -25.27 -0.04 -7.29
N ALA A 540 -25.53 -0.63 -6.12
CA ALA A 540 -25.80 -2.07 -6.01
C ALA A 540 -27.06 -2.46 -6.79
N ALA A 541 -28.13 -1.68 -6.67
CA ALA A 541 -29.36 -1.89 -7.43
C ALA A 541 -29.11 -1.78 -8.94
N SER A 542 -28.33 -0.79 -9.39
CA SER A 542 -27.97 -0.64 -10.81
C SER A 542 -27.17 -1.84 -11.33
N MET A 543 -26.25 -2.39 -10.52
CA MET A 543 -25.53 -3.63 -10.86
C MET A 543 -26.47 -4.82 -11.02
N LEU A 544 -27.42 -4.98 -10.09
CA LEU A 544 -28.42 -6.04 -10.14
C LEU A 544 -29.37 -5.88 -11.35
N TYR A 545 -29.79 -4.65 -11.66
CA TYR A 545 -30.58 -4.39 -12.87
C TYR A 545 -29.79 -4.74 -14.13
N LYS A 546 -28.52 -4.32 -14.22
CA LYS A 546 -27.65 -4.63 -15.36
C LYS A 546 -27.52 -6.13 -15.58
N LEU A 547 -27.35 -6.89 -14.49
CA LEU A 547 -27.22 -8.34 -14.47
C LEU A 547 -28.54 -9.07 -14.84
N THR A 548 -29.68 -8.62 -14.30
CA THR A 548 -30.92 -9.41 -14.29
C THR A 548 -32.01 -8.91 -15.23
N LYS A 549 -31.97 -7.63 -15.61
CA LYS A 549 -33.03 -6.90 -16.32
C LYS A 549 -34.38 -6.85 -15.57
N ASP A 550 -34.39 -7.10 -14.26
CA ASP A 550 -35.59 -6.98 -13.43
C ASP A 550 -35.80 -5.51 -13.02
N GLU A 551 -36.86 -4.90 -13.56
CA GLU A 551 -37.19 -3.47 -13.41
C GLU A 551 -37.29 -3.01 -11.95
N LYS A 552 -37.60 -3.91 -11.00
CA LYS A 552 -37.62 -3.55 -9.57
C LYS A 552 -36.28 -2.93 -9.11
N TYR A 553 -35.16 -3.41 -9.66
CA TYR A 553 -33.84 -2.90 -9.30
C TYR A 553 -33.56 -1.53 -9.95
N ALA A 554 -34.08 -1.29 -11.16
CA ALA A 554 -34.00 0.02 -11.81
C ALA A 554 -34.73 1.09 -11.00
N GLU A 555 -35.95 0.78 -10.55
CA GLU A 555 -36.77 1.66 -9.70
C GLU A 555 -36.09 1.97 -8.36
N ILE A 556 -35.52 0.95 -7.70
CA ILE A 556 -34.76 1.15 -6.45
C ILE A 556 -33.54 2.05 -6.72
N ALA A 557 -32.80 1.79 -7.81
CA ALA A 557 -31.61 2.56 -8.14
C ALA A 557 -31.91 4.05 -8.34
N ALA A 558 -32.93 4.36 -9.15
CA ALA A 558 -33.38 5.72 -9.43
C ALA A 558 -34.00 6.40 -8.19
N GLY A 559 -34.66 5.63 -7.31
CA GLY A 559 -35.24 6.16 -6.08
C GLY A 559 -34.17 6.63 -5.08
N TYR A 560 -33.16 5.80 -4.81
CA TYR A 560 -32.17 6.08 -3.76
C TYR A 560 -31.14 7.14 -4.15
N ILE A 561 -30.79 7.28 -5.44
CA ILE A 561 -29.82 8.29 -5.88
C ILE A 561 -30.30 9.72 -5.62
N ARG A 562 -31.62 9.95 -5.57
CA ARG A 562 -32.19 11.28 -5.33
C ARG A 562 -31.71 11.88 -4.01
N PHE A 563 -31.57 11.06 -2.96
CA PHE A 563 -31.01 11.53 -1.69
C PHE A 563 -29.58 12.02 -1.87
N THR A 564 -28.76 11.27 -2.58
CA THR A 564 -27.37 11.63 -2.87
C THR A 564 -27.27 12.93 -3.67
N LEU A 565 -28.14 13.13 -4.67
CA LEU A 565 -28.18 14.35 -5.47
C LEU A 565 -28.64 15.57 -4.65
N ASP A 566 -29.55 15.39 -3.70
CA ASP A 566 -29.94 16.44 -2.73
C ASP A 566 -28.76 16.87 -1.84
N CYS A 567 -27.82 15.96 -1.59
CA CYS A 567 -26.58 16.23 -0.86
C CYS A 567 -25.51 16.90 -1.73
N GLN A 568 -25.72 17.09 -3.03
CA GLN A 568 -24.74 17.72 -3.91
C GLN A 568 -24.72 19.24 -3.76
N ARG A 569 -23.53 19.83 -3.73
CA ARG A 569 -23.35 21.27 -3.90
C ARG A 569 -23.51 21.65 -5.39
N LYS A 570 -24.69 22.16 -5.75
CA LYS A 570 -24.97 22.64 -7.13
C LYS A 570 -24.56 24.10 -7.36
N ASP A 571 -24.68 24.94 -6.33
CA ASP A 571 -24.28 26.34 -6.38
C ASP A 571 -22.76 26.48 -6.27
N PRO A 572 -22.10 27.31 -7.10
CA PRO A 572 -20.67 27.57 -6.95
C PRO A 572 -20.35 28.14 -5.57
N LEU A 573 -19.18 27.80 -5.05
CA LEU A 573 -18.58 28.51 -3.92
C LEU A 573 -18.15 29.92 -4.37
N GLY A 574 -17.93 30.81 -3.40
CA GLY A 574 -17.42 32.16 -3.63
C GLY A 574 -15.89 32.21 -3.80
N ASP A 575 -15.27 31.08 -4.12
CA ASP A 575 -13.85 30.95 -4.38
C ASP A 575 -13.51 31.34 -5.83
N GLN A 576 -12.22 31.52 -6.12
CA GLN A 576 -11.74 31.93 -7.44
C GLN A 576 -12.19 30.96 -8.55
N ASP A 577 -12.21 29.66 -8.24
CA ASP A 577 -12.49 28.59 -9.21
C ASP A 577 -13.99 28.27 -9.32
N LYS A 578 -14.85 28.95 -8.52
CA LYS A 578 -16.29 28.70 -8.47
C LYS A 578 -16.62 27.22 -8.22
N THR A 579 -15.89 26.61 -7.29
CA THR A 579 -15.92 25.17 -7.04
C THR A 579 -17.35 24.71 -6.69
N LYS A 580 -17.79 23.61 -7.30
CA LYS A 580 -19.08 22.95 -7.07
C LYS A 580 -18.99 21.46 -7.44
N GLY A 581 -20.06 20.71 -7.18
CA GLY A 581 -20.20 19.30 -7.55
C GLY A 581 -19.81 18.30 -6.45
N PHE A 582 -19.16 18.76 -5.38
CA PHE A 582 -18.86 17.91 -4.21
C PHE A 582 -20.11 17.58 -3.39
N PHE A 583 -20.03 16.53 -2.59
CA PHE A 583 -21.15 16.02 -1.80
C PHE A 583 -21.00 16.35 -0.33
N TYR A 584 -22.12 16.64 0.32
CA TYR A 584 -22.25 16.70 1.78
C TYR A 584 -22.56 15.32 2.35
N ARG A 585 -22.27 15.10 3.62
CA ARG A 585 -22.51 13.82 4.30
C ARG A 585 -23.99 13.45 4.37
N ASP A 586 -24.87 14.44 4.41
CA ASP A 586 -26.32 14.31 4.49
C ASP A 586 -27.00 15.59 3.96
N LYS A 587 -28.34 15.65 4.04
CA LYS A 587 -29.16 16.77 3.54
C LYS A 587 -29.04 18.06 4.35
N SER A 588 -28.50 18.02 5.56
CA SER A 588 -28.26 19.24 6.36
C SER A 588 -27.18 20.14 5.75
N ARG A 589 -26.32 19.56 4.91
CA ARG A 589 -25.19 20.24 4.26
C ARG A 589 -24.22 20.94 5.24
N GLN A 590 -24.14 20.42 6.47
CA GLN A 590 -23.25 20.96 7.51
C GLN A 590 -21.80 20.48 7.38
N SER A 591 -21.59 19.29 6.80
CA SER A 591 -20.27 18.68 6.67
C SER A 591 -20.10 18.08 5.28
N ILE A 592 -18.98 18.38 4.63
CA ILE A 592 -18.62 17.77 3.35
C ILE A 592 -18.24 16.31 3.57
N VAL A 593 -18.43 15.49 2.52
CA VAL A 593 -17.84 14.16 2.51
C VAL A 593 -16.32 14.31 2.54
N HIS A 594 -15.71 13.74 3.56
CA HIS A 594 -14.29 13.66 3.77
C HIS A 594 -14.02 12.47 4.69
N TYR A 595 -12.89 11.79 4.48
CA TYR A 595 -12.48 10.64 5.26
C TYR A 595 -11.04 10.82 5.75
N ILE A 596 -10.81 10.40 6.99
CA ILE A 596 -9.49 10.44 7.63
C ILE A 596 -8.75 9.10 7.60
N HIS A 597 -9.39 8.04 7.11
CA HIS A 597 -8.82 6.68 7.09
C HIS A 597 -9.21 5.90 5.84
N GLN A 598 -10.50 5.64 5.62
CA GLN A 598 -10.99 4.87 4.48
C GLN A 598 -12.12 5.59 3.78
N SER A 599 -12.04 5.64 2.47
CA SER A 599 -13.03 6.25 1.60
C SER A 599 -13.52 5.26 0.55
N ARG A 600 -14.74 5.51 0.06
CA ARG A 600 -15.32 4.90 -1.14
C ARG A 600 -15.98 6.00 -1.98
N GLU A 601 -15.31 7.14 -2.10
CA GLU A 601 -15.85 8.33 -2.78
C GLU A 601 -16.14 8.07 -4.27
N GLN A 602 -15.49 7.07 -4.86
CA GLN A 602 -15.80 6.63 -6.22
C GLN A 602 -17.25 6.17 -6.39
N VAL A 603 -17.92 5.69 -5.34
CA VAL A 603 -19.27 5.09 -5.46
C VAL A 603 -20.31 6.11 -5.91
N PHE A 604 -20.13 7.40 -5.58
CA PHE A 604 -21.00 8.48 -6.06
C PHE A 604 -21.03 8.50 -7.59
N MET A 605 -19.84 8.55 -8.20
CA MET A 605 -19.71 8.60 -9.66
C MET A 605 -20.09 7.26 -10.31
N GLN A 606 -19.76 6.13 -9.68
CA GLN A 606 -20.13 4.81 -10.19
C GLN A 606 -21.65 4.63 -10.23
N ALA A 607 -22.38 5.06 -9.19
CA ALA A 607 -23.84 4.99 -9.15
C ALA A 607 -24.47 5.78 -10.30
N MET A 608 -24.10 7.05 -10.45
CA MET A 608 -24.65 7.93 -11.49
C MET A 608 -24.26 7.46 -12.90
N THR A 609 -23.02 7.01 -13.09
CA THR A 609 -22.58 6.47 -14.38
C THR A 609 -23.38 5.23 -14.77
N LEU A 610 -23.62 4.30 -13.83
CA LEU A 610 -24.41 3.10 -14.10
C LEU A 610 -25.89 3.41 -14.34
N LEU A 611 -26.47 4.38 -13.64
CA LEU A 611 -27.81 4.86 -13.93
C LEU A 611 -27.91 5.40 -15.36
N CYS A 612 -26.98 6.27 -15.77
CA CYS A 612 -26.90 6.77 -17.15
C CYS A 612 -26.72 5.64 -18.18
N GLU A 613 -25.90 4.63 -17.86
CA GLU A 613 -25.68 3.48 -18.76
C GLU A 613 -26.92 2.59 -18.88
N THR A 614 -27.60 2.32 -17.76
CA THR A 614 -28.67 1.31 -17.71
C THR A 614 -30.06 1.88 -17.97
N GLN A 615 -30.27 3.18 -17.75
CA GLN A 615 -31.57 3.84 -17.81
C GLN A 615 -31.52 5.17 -18.59
N PRO A 616 -31.06 5.18 -19.87
CA PRO A 616 -30.87 6.42 -20.64
C PRO A 616 -32.17 7.19 -20.94
N GLU A 617 -33.32 6.52 -20.92
CA GLU A 617 -34.63 7.11 -21.21
C GLU A 617 -35.40 7.50 -19.93
N HIS A 618 -34.80 7.36 -18.74
CA HIS A 618 -35.47 7.69 -17.49
C HIS A 618 -35.65 9.22 -17.36
N PRO A 619 -36.79 9.72 -16.83
CA PRO A 619 -37.04 11.16 -16.71
C PRO A 619 -35.96 11.94 -15.95
N ASP A 620 -35.33 11.31 -14.96
CA ASP A 620 -34.26 11.92 -14.14
C ASP A 620 -32.86 11.81 -14.78
N TYR A 621 -32.71 11.22 -15.98
CA TYR A 621 -31.42 11.09 -16.67
C TYR A 621 -30.62 12.41 -16.77
N PRO A 622 -31.24 13.57 -17.12
CA PRO A 622 -30.51 14.84 -17.18
C PRO A 622 -29.88 15.25 -15.84
N ASP A 623 -30.51 14.90 -14.72
CA ASP A 623 -29.96 15.19 -13.39
C ASP A 623 -28.74 14.33 -13.10
N TRP A 624 -28.75 13.05 -13.50
CA TRP A 624 -27.62 12.15 -13.29
C TRP A 624 -26.43 12.51 -14.18
N ALA A 625 -26.68 12.82 -15.45
CA ALA A 625 -25.65 13.17 -16.42
C ALA A 625 -25.06 14.57 -16.18
N GLY A 626 -25.82 15.49 -15.59
CA GLY A 626 -25.37 16.84 -15.28
C GLY A 626 -24.67 16.99 -13.91
N SER A 627 -24.70 15.94 -13.09
CA SER A 627 -24.12 15.91 -11.74
C SER A 627 -22.63 15.59 -11.70
#